data_AF-A0A034W9Y5-F1
#
_entry.id   AF-A0A034W9Y5-F1
#
_cell.length_a   1.000
_cell.length_b   1.000
_cell.length_c   1.000
_cell.angle_alpha   90.00
_cell.angle_beta   90.00
_cell.angle_gamma   90.00
#
_symmetry.space_group_name_H-M   'P 1'
#
loop_
_entity.id
_entity.type
_entity.pdbx_description
1 polymer ?
#
loop_
_entity_poly.entity_id
_entity_poly.type
_entity_poly.pdbx_seq_one_letter_code
_entity_poly.pdbx_strand_id
1 'polypeptide(L)'
;MPLKDVMVLEFVGLAPGPFCGKILADFGASVLRIDKVWENNFDVMTHGKTTLNINLKTSEGRKLARKLVQVHDVLIDPFRPGVLESVGLGPHLLCKENPRCNISWNGFTGANGTTLPSSIWYV
;
A
#
# COMPACT_ATOMS: atom_id res chain seq x y z
N MET A 1 10.67 -2.10 19.26
CA MET A 1 9.25 -1.92 18.91
C MET A 1 8.76 -3.20 18.22
N PRO A 2 7.49 -3.58 18.37
CA PRO A 2 6.98 -4.88 17.93
C PRO A 2 6.99 -5.09 16.41
N LEU A 3 7.00 -4.03 15.59
CA LEU A 3 7.00 -4.12 14.12
C LEU A 3 8.32 -3.67 13.46
N LYS A 4 9.43 -3.65 14.20
CA LYS A 4 10.71 -3.04 13.76
C LYS A 4 11.21 -3.48 12.37
N ASP A 5 11.00 -4.74 12.02
CA ASP A 5 11.50 -5.33 10.77
C ASP A 5 10.40 -5.50 9.70
N VAL A 6 9.23 -4.89 9.91
CA VAL A 6 8.11 -4.91 8.96
C VAL A 6 8.20 -3.70 8.04
N MET A 7 8.21 -3.95 6.73
CA MET A 7 8.17 -2.89 5.72
C MET A 7 6.78 -2.78 5.12
N VAL A 8 6.21 -1.57 5.13
CA VAL A 8 4.86 -1.28 4.66
C VAL A 8 4.93 -0.32 3.49
N LEU A 9 4.29 -0.67 2.38
CA LEU A 9 4.07 0.23 1.26
C LEU A 9 2.64 0.77 1.32
N GLU A 10 2.49 2.08 1.43
CA GLU A 10 1.19 2.77 1.52
C GLU A 10 0.95 3.61 0.27
N PHE A 11 -0.13 3.35 -0.46
CA PHE A 11 -0.60 4.28 -1.48
C PHE A 11 -1.46 5.37 -0.86
N VAL A 12 -1.23 6.62 -1.26
CA VAL A 12 -1.99 7.75 -0.74
C VAL A 12 -3.46 7.69 -1.14
N GLY A 13 -4.32 7.88 -0.15
CA GLY A 13 -5.74 8.11 -0.32
C GLY A 13 -6.32 8.78 0.92
N LEU A 14 -7.62 8.63 1.11
CA LEU A 14 -8.33 9.19 2.28
C LEU A 14 -8.39 8.15 3.41
N ALA A 15 -8.58 8.62 4.65
CA ALA A 15 -8.81 7.74 5.80
C ALA A 15 -9.98 6.80 5.51
N PRO A 16 -9.88 5.47 5.75
CA PRO A 16 -9.04 4.77 6.75
C PRO A 16 -7.57 4.41 6.43
N GLY A 17 -7.15 4.35 5.16
CA GLY A 17 -5.86 3.72 4.80
C GLY A 17 -4.63 4.36 5.47
N PRO A 18 -4.42 5.68 5.32
CA PRO A 18 -3.31 6.39 5.98
C PRO A 18 -3.32 6.32 7.51
N PHE A 19 -4.47 6.07 8.14
CA PHE A 19 -4.54 5.88 9.59
C PHE A 19 -3.95 4.55 10.02
N CYS A 20 -4.24 3.48 9.27
CA CYS A 20 -3.61 2.18 9.49
C CYS A 20 -2.07 2.28 9.38
N GLY A 21 -1.55 2.89 8.32
CA GLY A 21 -0.10 3.03 8.18
C GLY A 21 0.53 3.90 9.27
N LYS A 22 -0.20 4.88 9.83
CA LYS A 22 0.29 5.64 10.98
C LYS A 22 0.41 4.76 12.22
N ILE A 23 -0.62 3.96 12.52
CA ILE A 23 -0.59 3.01 13.63
C ILE A 23 0.60 2.04 13.47
N LEU A 24 0.80 1.47 12.28
CA LEU A 24 1.93 0.57 12.02
C LEU A 24 3.28 1.26 12.26
N ALA A 25 3.43 2.52 11.82
CA ALA A 25 4.62 3.33 12.08
C ALA A 25 4.83 3.59 13.59
N ASP A 26 3.76 3.92 14.33
CA ASP A 26 3.82 4.14 15.78
C ASP A 26 4.29 2.88 16.54
N PHE A 27 3.98 1.69 16.00
CA PHE A 27 4.46 0.39 16.50
C PHE A 27 5.81 -0.06 15.90
N GLY A 28 6.49 0.81 15.16
CA GLY A 28 7.87 0.66 14.70
C GLY A 28 8.05 0.10 13.30
N ALA A 29 6.98 -0.06 12.51
CA ALA A 29 7.11 -0.47 11.11
C ALA A 29 7.78 0.61 10.26
N SER A 30 8.54 0.20 9.26
CA SER A 30 9.09 1.12 8.25
C SER A 30 8.04 1.36 7.16
N VAL A 31 7.39 2.52 7.18
CA VAL A 31 6.28 2.84 6.26
C VAL A 31 6.76 3.78 5.16
N LEU A 32 6.74 3.29 3.91
CA LEU A 32 6.97 4.05 2.70
C LEU A 32 5.63 4.42 2.05
N ARG A 33 5.34 5.71 2.04
CA ARG A 33 4.15 6.30 1.44
C ARG A 33 4.44 6.71 -0.02
N ILE A 34 3.60 6.26 -0.94
CA ILE A 34 3.62 6.66 -2.35
C ILE A 34 2.56 7.72 -2.59
N ASP A 35 3.02 8.94 -2.85
CA ASP A 35 2.15 10.07 -3.18
C ASP A 35 2.33 10.49 -4.64
N LYS A 36 1.38 11.26 -5.16
CA LYS A 36 1.57 11.99 -6.42
C LYS A 36 2.55 13.14 -6.21
N VAL A 37 3.05 13.69 -7.32
CA VAL A 37 3.96 14.84 -7.33
C VAL A 37 3.20 16.09 -6.88
N TRP A 38 2.99 16.24 -5.58
CA TRP A 38 2.50 17.45 -4.93
C TRP A 38 2.91 17.41 -3.45
N GLU A 39 3.50 18.50 -2.97
CA GLU A 39 3.74 18.70 -1.54
C GLU A 39 2.41 19.06 -0.88
N ASN A 40 1.93 18.20 0.02
CA ASN A 40 0.78 18.51 0.87
C ASN A 40 1.27 18.77 2.30
N ASN A 41 1.66 20.02 2.56
CA ASN A 41 2.24 20.45 3.84
C ASN A 41 1.25 20.43 5.01
N PHE A 42 -0.03 20.11 4.79
CA PHE A 42 -1.06 20.03 5.83
C PHE A 42 -1.47 18.59 6.19
N ASP A 43 -0.81 17.58 5.61
CA ASP A 43 -1.15 16.18 5.89
C ASP A 43 -0.53 15.69 7.20
N VAL A 44 -1.33 15.72 8.27
CA VAL A 44 -0.97 15.22 9.61
C VAL A 44 -0.76 13.70 9.67
N MET A 45 -1.13 12.96 8.63
CA MET A 45 -0.98 11.50 8.55
C MET A 45 0.40 11.06 8.03
N THR A 46 1.29 12.00 7.78
CA THR A 46 2.66 11.75 7.28
C THR A 46 3.67 11.47 8.40
N HIS A 47 3.35 11.81 9.65
CA HIS A 47 4.25 11.59 10.79
C HIS A 47 4.62 10.11 10.94
N GLY A 48 5.93 9.85 11.11
CA GLY A 48 6.47 8.50 11.26
C GLY A 48 6.66 7.73 9.94
N LYS A 49 6.36 8.36 8.78
CA LYS A 49 6.45 7.73 7.46
C LYS A 49 7.44 8.46 6.57
N THR A 50 8.06 7.72 5.65
CA THR A 50 8.85 8.28 4.55
C THR A 50 7.96 8.41 3.32
N THR A 51 8.04 9.53 2.60
CA THR A 51 7.24 9.74 1.38
C THR A 51 8.12 9.70 0.13
N LEU A 52 7.65 9.01 -0.90
CA LEU A 52 8.26 8.98 -2.22
C LEU A 52 7.21 9.35 -3.27
N ASN A 53 7.46 10.41 -4.03
CA ASN A 53 6.54 10.85 -5.07
C ASN A 53 6.73 10.02 -6.34
N ILE A 54 5.69 9.29 -6.75
CA ILE A 54 5.70 8.47 -7.97
C ILE A 54 4.49 8.81 -8.82
N ASN A 55 4.73 9.16 -10.08
CA ASN A 55 3.65 9.31 -11.05
C ASN A 55 3.24 7.95 -11.64
N LEU A 56 2.22 7.32 -11.06
CA LEU A 56 1.68 6.03 -11.55
C LEU A 56 1.03 6.09 -12.94
N LYS A 57 0.88 7.28 -13.55
CA LYS A 57 0.42 7.40 -14.92
C LYS A 57 1.49 7.02 -15.95
N THR A 58 2.77 7.09 -15.59
CA THR A 58 3.89 6.76 -16.50
C THR A 58 4.30 5.30 -16.38
N SER A 59 4.88 4.75 -17.45
CA SER A 59 5.42 3.38 -17.44
C SER A 59 6.51 3.20 -16.38
N GLU A 60 7.40 4.19 -16.23
CA GLU A 60 8.49 4.14 -15.26
C GLU A 60 8.00 4.21 -13.82
N GLY A 61 6.99 5.03 -13.54
CA GLY A 61 6.37 5.08 -12.22
C GLY A 61 5.73 3.75 -11.82
N ARG A 62 5.03 3.09 -12.76
CA ARG A 62 4.43 1.76 -12.54
C ARG A 62 5.51 0.69 -12.32
N LYS A 63 6.60 0.71 -13.11
CA LYS A 63 7.74 -0.21 -12.93
C LYS A 63 8.38 -0.04 -11.56
N LEU A 64 8.60 1.20 -11.11
CA LEU A 64 9.17 1.48 -9.80
C LEU A 64 8.24 1.00 -8.68
N ALA A 65 6.94 1.34 -8.74
CA ALA A 65 5.96 0.91 -7.75
C ALA A 65 5.90 -0.63 -7.64
N ARG A 66 5.93 -1.34 -8.77
CA ARG A 66 5.97 -2.82 -8.78
C ARG A 66 7.20 -3.38 -8.10
N LYS A 67 8.39 -2.80 -8.33
CA LYS A 67 9.63 -3.19 -7.64
C LYS A 67 9.53 -2.95 -6.14
N LEU A 68 8.92 -1.84 -5.72
CA LEU A 68 8.72 -1.55 -4.30
C LEU A 68 7.80 -2.60 -3.67
N VAL A 69 6.69 -2.97 -4.30
CA VAL A 69 5.79 -3.99 -3.74
C VAL A 69 6.50 -5.33 -3.51
N GLN A 70 7.47 -5.70 -4.36
CA GLN A 70 8.23 -6.95 -4.20
C GLN A 70 9.13 -6.97 -2.95
N VAL A 71 9.57 -5.80 -2.48
CA VAL A 71 10.47 -5.71 -1.33
C VAL A 71 9.73 -5.50 -0.02
N HIS A 72 8.50 -4.96 -0.02
CA HIS A 72 7.70 -4.71 1.19
C HIS A 72 6.85 -5.93 1.60
N ASP A 73 6.47 -6.01 2.87
CA ASP A 73 5.73 -7.13 3.46
C ASP A 73 4.22 -6.86 3.52
N VAL A 74 3.84 -5.58 3.62
CA VAL A 74 2.45 -5.12 3.73
C VAL A 74 2.16 -4.08 2.64
N LEU A 75 0.99 -4.19 2.02
CA LEU A 75 0.48 -3.21 1.05
C LEU A 75 -0.81 -2.57 1.60
N ILE A 76 -0.86 -1.24 1.63
CA ILE A 76 -2.07 -0.50 1.97
C ILE A 76 -2.56 0.24 0.72
N ASP A 77 -3.74 -0.13 0.23
CA ASP A 77 -4.38 0.50 -0.93
C ASP A 77 -5.80 1.01 -0.60
N PRO A 78 -5.97 2.33 -0.39
CA PRO A 78 -7.28 2.91 -0.12
C PRO A 78 -8.16 3.05 -1.37
N PHE A 79 -7.74 2.60 -2.56
CA PHE A 79 -8.51 2.79 -3.78
C PHE A 79 -9.71 1.85 -3.88
N ARG A 80 -10.66 2.23 -4.74
CA ARG A 80 -11.78 1.36 -5.12
C ARG A 80 -11.26 0.17 -5.94
N PRO A 81 -11.92 -1.00 -5.88
CA PRO A 81 -11.57 -2.12 -6.76
C PRO A 81 -11.51 -1.69 -8.22
N GLY A 82 -10.49 -2.17 -8.93
CA GLY A 82 -10.25 -1.84 -10.34
C GLY A 82 -9.27 -0.68 -10.55
N VAL A 83 -9.07 0.20 -9.57
CA VAL A 83 -8.16 1.35 -9.74
C VAL A 83 -6.71 0.89 -9.85
N LEU A 84 -6.25 0.08 -8.91
CA LEU A 84 -4.87 -0.39 -8.90
C LEU A 84 -4.62 -1.40 -10.03
N GLU A 85 -5.64 -2.19 -10.39
CA GLU A 85 -5.65 -3.07 -11.57
C GLU A 85 -5.52 -2.29 -12.88
N SER A 86 -6.20 -1.14 -13.02
CA SER A 86 -6.15 -0.32 -14.24
C SER A 86 -4.74 0.20 -14.57
N VAL A 87 -3.88 0.31 -13.55
CA VAL A 87 -2.48 0.71 -13.71
C VAL A 87 -1.50 -0.47 -13.65
N GLY A 88 -2.02 -1.70 -13.68
CA GLY A 88 -1.22 -2.94 -13.69
C GLY A 88 -0.57 -3.27 -12.34
N LEU A 89 -1.09 -2.71 -11.25
CA LEU A 89 -0.61 -2.91 -9.88
C LEU A 89 -1.68 -3.61 -9.02
N GLY A 90 -2.60 -4.38 -9.62
CA GLY A 90 -3.66 -5.05 -8.87
C GLY A 90 -3.10 -5.94 -7.74
N PRO A 91 -3.69 -5.93 -6.53
CA PRO A 91 -3.16 -6.64 -5.37
C PRO A 91 -3.01 -8.15 -5.61
N HIS A 92 -3.88 -8.75 -6.41
CA HIS A 92 -3.76 -10.16 -6.80
C HIS A 92 -2.47 -10.45 -7.59
N LEU A 93 -2.13 -9.61 -8.57
CA LEU A 93 -0.90 -9.76 -9.36
C LEU A 93 0.33 -9.54 -8.48
N LEU A 94 0.29 -8.49 -7.67
CA LEU A 94 1.40 -8.11 -6.80
C LEU A 94 1.69 -9.15 -5.72
N CYS A 95 0.66 -9.66 -5.03
CA CYS A 95 0.86 -10.70 -4.02
C CYS A 95 1.18 -12.07 -4.64
N LYS A 96 0.78 -12.34 -5.89
CA LYS A 96 1.26 -13.54 -6.61
C LYS A 96 2.76 -13.47 -6.92
N GLU A 97 3.27 -12.26 -7.18
CA GLU A 97 4.68 -12.01 -7.50
C GLU A 97 5.58 -11.87 -6.27
N ASN A 98 4.99 -11.58 -5.11
CA ASN A 98 5.68 -11.47 -3.84
C ASN A 98 5.04 -12.39 -2.80
N PRO A 99 5.61 -13.59 -2.54
CA PRO A 99 5.13 -14.50 -1.51
C PRO A 99 5.12 -13.92 -0.09
N ARG A 100 5.82 -12.79 0.15
CA ARG A 100 5.85 -12.07 1.43
C ARG A 100 4.78 -10.98 1.54
N CYS A 101 4.00 -10.74 0.49
CA CYS A 101 2.85 -9.84 0.48
C CYS A 101 1.74 -10.46 1.35
N ASN A 102 1.80 -10.20 2.65
CA ASN A 102 1.00 -10.91 3.64
C ASN A 102 -0.35 -10.23 3.90
N ILE A 103 -0.48 -8.93 3.58
CA ILE A 103 -1.64 -8.12 3.94
C ILE A 103 -1.89 -7.07 2.84
N SER A 104 -3.10 -7.07 2.28
CA SER A 104 -3.62 -6.03 1.38
C SER A 104 -4.89 -5.49 2.00
N TRP A 105 -4.98 -4.17 2.17
CA TRP A 105 -6.20 -3.52 2.63
C TRP A 105 -6.90 -2.81 1.47
N ASN A 106 -8.20 -3.05 1.27
CA ASN A 106 -9.01 -2.43 0.21
C ASN A 106 -10.24 -1.76 0.86
N GLY A 107 -10.18 -0.45 1.09
CA GLY A 107 -11.12 0.26 1.96
C GLY A 107 -12.57 0.42 1.51
N PHE A 108 -12.99 -0.13 0.37
CA PHE A 108 -14.28 0.23 -0.24
C PHE A 108 -15.19 -0.92 -0.69
N THR A 109 -14.81 -2.19 -0.52
CA THR A 109 -15.72 -3.31 -0.85
C THR A 109 -15.51 -4.53 0.03
N GLY A 110 -16.57 -4.98 0.70
CA GLY A 110 -16.76 -6.40 0.93
C GLY A 110 -16.73 -7.09 -0.43
N ALA A 111 -15.70 -7.89 -0.67
CA ALA A 111 -15.55 -8.60 -1.93
C ALA A 111 -16.71 -9.61 -2.05
N ASN A 112 -17.58 -9.40 -3.04
CA ASN A 112 -18.48 -10.46 -3.49
C ASN A 112 -17.62 -11.62 -4.02
N GLY A 113 -17.40 -12.63 -3.17
CA GLY A 113 -17.37 -14.03 -3.58
C GLY A 113 -16.15 -14.59 -4.31
N THR A 114 -15.04 -13.87 -4.49
CA THR A 114 -13.80 -14.49 -4.99
C THR A 114 -12.90 -14.92 -3.84
N THR A 115 -12.96 -16.20 -3.50
CA THR A 115 -12.04 -16.88 -2.59
C THR A 115 -10.60 -16.66 -3.05
N LEU A 116 -9.83 -15.93 -2.27
CA LEU A 116 -8.40 -15.72 -2.46
C LEU A 116 -7.60 -16.70 -1.58
N PRO A 117 -6.34 -17.00 -1.94
CA PRO A 117 -5.50 -17.94 -1.18
C PRO A 117 -5.40 -17.53 0.30
N SER A 118 -5.30 -18.53 1.17
CA SER A 118 -5.36 -18.44 2.64
C SER A 118 -4.32 -17.55 3.33
N SER A 119 -3.45 -16.89 2.57
CA SER A 119 -2.38 -16.03 3.05
C SER A 119 -2.67 -14.52 2.92
N ILE A 120 -3.79 -14.12 2.30
CA ILE A 120 -4.14 -12.71 2.09
C ILE A 120 -5.25 -12.32 3.07
N TRP A 121 -4.90 -11.50 4.06
CA TRP A 121 -5.87 -10.95 5.01
C TRP A 121 -6.21 -9.51 4.63
N TYR A 122 -7.51 -9.22 4.53
CA TYR A 122 -8.04 -7.85 4.51
C TYR A 122 -8.36 -7.44 5.95
N VAL A 123 -7.78 -6.32 6.40
CA VAL A 123 -8.09 -5.71 7.71
C VAL A 123 -9.24 -4.71 7.60
#